data_AF-A0A398BVD5-F1
#
_entry.id   AF-A0A398BVD5-F1
#
_cell.length_a   1.000
_cell.length_b   1.000
_cell.length_c   1.000
_cell.angle_alpha   90.00
_cell.angle_beta   90.00
_cell.angle_gamma   90.00
#
_symmetry.space_group_name_H-M   'P 1'
#
loop_
_entity.id
_entity.type
_entity.pdbx_description
1 polymer ?
#
loop_
_entity_poly.entity_id
_entity_poly.type
_entity_poly.pdbx_seq_one_letter_code
_entity_poly.pdbx_strand_id
1 'polypeptide(L)'
;MAQSDEDLLGIAGGKYPAQRKATRNSGDLGQLHALLRRGLPDFTHDGIFEAKRFARTIGVSYQAIYKWFDRERISPNRVARIIELSEETTEWPEGFVPLKRDDFWPFMGNADSRAI
;
A
#
# COMPACT_ATOMS: atom_id res chain seq x y z
N MET A 1 -42.05 -6.39 -36.56
CA MET A 1 -40.75 -5.80 -36.18
C MET A 1 -40.48 -6.33 -34.77
N ALA A 2 -39.85 -7.50 -34.54
CA ALA A 2 -38.46 -7.90 -34.82
C ALA A 2 -37.50 -6.75 -34.41
N GLN A 3 -36.90 -6.79 -33.22
CA GLN A 3 -35.63 -7.47 -32.79
C GLN A 3 -34.66 -6.33 -32.38
N SER A 4 -33.83 -6.35 -31.32
CA SER A 4 -33.30 -7.42 -30.48
C SER A 4 -32.90 -6.90 -29.09
N ASP A 5 -33.10 -7.73 -28.07
CA ASP A 5 -32.18 -7.89 -26.94
C ASP A 5 -30.94 -8.61 -27.49
N GLU A 6 -29.76 -7.97 -27.52
CA GLU A 6 -28.44 -8.57 -27.77
C GLU A 6 -27.36 -7.47 -27.81
N ASP A 7 -26.48 -7.43 -26.79
CA ASP A 7 -25.01 -7.31 -26.89
C ASP A 7 -24.45 -6.96 -25.49
N LEU A 8 -24.11 -7.98 -24.70
CA LEU A 8 -22.73 -8.47 -24.53
C LEU A 8 -21.82 -7.52 -23.75
N LEU A 9 -21.45 -7.97 -22.56
CA LEU A 9 -20.06 -8.10 -22.11
C LEU A 9 -19.04 -7.39 -23.02
N GLY A 10 -18.71 -6.14 -22.68
CA GLY A 10 -17.68 -5.38 -23.36
C GLY A 10 -16.80 -4.61 -22.38
N ILE A 11 -15.52 -4.98 -22.36
CA ILE A 11 -14.36 -4.18 -21.87
C ILE A 11 -14.18 -4.27 -20.34
N ALA A 12 -13.44 -5.22 -19.73
CA ALA A 12 -12.06 -5.63 -20.01
C ALA A 12 -11.13 -4.44 -20.32
N GLY A 13 -10.50 -3.86 -19.30
CA GLY A 13 -9.35 -2.97 -19.52
C GLY A 13 -9.29 -1.76 -18.60
N GLY A 14 -8.56 -1.94 -17.50
CA GLY A 14 -7.67 -0.95 -16.89
C GLY A 14 -8.01 0.54 -17.07
N LYS A 15 -8.58 1.13 -16.02
CA LYS A 15 -8.37 2.54 -15.72
C LYS A 15 -7.88 2.68 -14.29
N TYR A 16 -6.69 2.14 -14.02
CA TYR A 16 -5.88 2.72 -12.96
C TYR A 16 -5.59 4.16 -13.37
N PRO A 17 -5.92 5.18 -12.55
CA PRO A 17 -5.47 6.52 -12.84
C PRO A 17 -3.95 6.46 -12.95
N ALA A 18 -3.43 6.89 -14.10
CA ALA A 18 -2.01 6.90 -14.41
C ALA A 18 -1.25 7.39 -13.17
N GLN A 19 -0.40 6.54 -12.61
CA GLN A 19 0.56 6.93 -11.58
C GLN A 19 1.40 8.05 -12.19
N ARG A 20 1.01 9.29 -11.90
CA ARG A 20 1.85 10.46 -12.09
C ARG A 20 3.11 10.13 -11.32
N LYS A 21 4.21 9.91 -12.05
CA LYS A 21 5.53 9.70 -11.47
C LYS A 21 5.81 10.93 -10.61
N ALA A 22 5.53 10.81 -9.31
CA ALA A 22 5.80 11.86 -8.35
C ALA A 22 7.30 12.10 -8.39
N THR A 23 7.65 13.34 -8.72
CA THR A 23 9.00 13.88 -8.72
C THR A 23 9.68 13.51 -7.41
N ARG A 24 10.75 12.71 -7.50
CA ARG A 24 11.58 12.29 -6.36
C ARG A 24 12.19 13.52 -5.70
N ASN A 25 11.63 13.95 -4.57
CA ASN A 25 12.33 14.78 -3.60
C ASN A 25 13.15 13.84 -2.71
N SER A 26 14.40 14.21 -2.39
CA SER A 26 15.38 13.40 -1.65
C SER A 26 15.01 13.00 -0.21
N GLY A 27 13.76 13.18 0.23
CA GLY A 27 13.20 12.66 1.49
C GLY A 27 12.15 11.55 1.31
N ASP A 28 11.90 11.14 0.07
CA ASP A 28 10.83 10.21 -0.30
C ASP A 28 11.36 8.77 -0.33
N LEU A 29 11.18 8.02 0.77
CA LEU A 29 11.56 6.61 0.91
C LEU A 29 10.67 5.65 0.06
N GLY A 30 10.05 6.15 -1.02
CA GLY A 30 9.23 5.39 -1.95
C GLY A 30 7.75 5.33 -1.58
N GLN A 31 6.96 4.72 -2.47
CA GLN A 31 5.51 4.68 -2.38
C GLN A 31 5.05 3.85 -1.17
N LEU A 32 5.81 2.80 -0.81
CA LEU A 32 5.53 2.00 0.37
C LEU A 32 5.65 2.83 1.66
N HIS A 33 6.66 3.69 1.77
CA HIS A 33 6.81 4.58 2.92
C HIS A 33 5.67 5.59 3.00
N ALA A 34 5.28 6.19 1.87
CA ALA A 34 4.14 7.11 1.82
C ALA A 34 2.83 6.40 2.24
N LEU A 35 2.63 5.15 1.80
CA LEU A 35 1.48 4.35 2.18
C LEU A 35 1.44 4.09 3.69
N LEU A 36 2.56 3.65 4.28
CA LEU A 36 2.64 3.40 5.72
C LEU A 36 2.42 4.69 6.51
N ARG A 37 3.02 5.81 6.11
CA ARG A 37 2.83 7.10 6.76
C ARG A 37 1.35 7.54 6.74
N ARG A 38 0.62 7.31 5.65
CA ARG A 38 -0.81 7.62 5.56
C ARG A 38 -1.66 6.69 6.42
N GLY A 39 -1.31 5.41 6.42
CA GLY A 39 -2.12 4.35 6.99
C GLY A 39 -1.82 3.99 8.44
N LEU A 40 -0.75 4.53 9.01
CA LEU A 40 -0.31 4.30 10.38
C LEU A 40 -0.03 5.65 11.06
N PRO A 41 -1.07 6.42 11.40
CA PRO A 41 -0.91 7.71 12.04
C PRO A 41 -0.31 7.58 13.45
N ASP A 42 -0.56 6.49 14.20
CA ASP A 42 0.07 6.26 15.52
C ASP A 42 1.60 6.16 15.46
N PHE A 43 2.12 5.80 14.28
CA PHE A 43 3.55 5.69 14.01
C PHE A 43 4.08 6.89 13.24
N THR A 44 3.30 7.96 13.10
CA THR A 44 3.68 9.18 12.40
C THR A 44 3.51 10.38 13.32
N HIS A 45 4.62 11.00 13.71
CA HIS A 45 4.62 12.20 14.56
C HIS A 45 5.17 13.40 13.78
N ASP A 46 4.45 14.53 13.78
CA ASP A 46 4.80 15.73 12.99
C ASP A 46 5.07 15.44 11.50
N GLY A 47 4.41 14.42 10.95
CA GLY A 47 4.64 13.98 9.57
C GLY A 47 5.93 13.19 9.35
N ILE A 48 6.61 12.75 10.40
CA ILE A 48 7.77 11.86 10.32
C ILE A 48 7.34 10.46 10.75
N PHE A 49 7.55 9.47 9.88
CA PHE A 49 7.25 8.08 10.18
C PHE A 49 8.33 7.46 11.09
N GLU A 50 7.94 7.03 12.27
CA GLU A 50 8.80 6.40 13.27
C GLU A 50 9.12 4.93 12.94
N ALA A 51 9.93 4.72 11.90
CA ALA A 51 10.32 3.39 11.44
C ALA A 51 10.97 2.53 12.54
N LYS A 52 11.64 3.12 13.53
CA LYS A 52 12.21 2.37 14.69
C LYS A 52 11.12 1.80 15.59
N ARG A 53 10.10 2.60 15.92
CA ARG A 53 8.98 2.18 16.77
C ARG A 53 8.15 1.13 16.05
N PHE A 54 7.83 1.39 14.78
CA PHE A 54 7.13 0.45 13.91
C PHE A 54 7.86 -0.90 13.80
N ALA A 55 9.17 -0.89 13.57
CA ALA A 55 9.98 -2.11 13.49
C ALA A 55 9.88 -2.97 14.77
N ARG A 56 9.88 -2.35 15.95
CA ARG A 56 9.70 -3.05 17.23
C ARG A 56 8.31 -3.68 17.33
N THR A 57 7.26 -2.94 16.96
CA THR A 57 5.87 -3.42 17.06
C THR A 57 5.60 -4.61 16.15
N ILE A 58 6.13 -4.59 14.91
CA ILE A 58 5.94 -5.72 13.99
C ILE A 58 7.00 -6.82 14.17
N GLY A 59 7.97 -6.65 15.07
CA GLY A 59 9.03 -7.64 15.33
C GLY A 59 9.99 -7.83 14.16
N VAL A 60 10.45 -6.75 13.53
CA VAL A 60 11.51 -6.79 12.52
C VAL A 60 12.66 -5.85 12.88
N SER A 61 13.80 -6.02 12.23
CA SER A 61 14.91 -5.08 12.41
C SER A 61 14.62 -3.77 11.69
N TYR A 62 15.14 -2.67 12.25
CA TYR A 62 15.07 -1.35 11.62
C TYR A 62 15.62 -1.36 10.19
N GLN A 63 16.70 -2.10 9.94
CA GLN A 63 17.26 -2.26 8.59
C GLN A 63 16.32 -3.00 7.64
N ALA A 64 15.49 -3.94 8.12
CA ALA A 64 14.52 -4.64 7.27
C ALA A 64 13.48 -3.67 6.72
N ILE A 65 13.02 -2.72 7.52
CA ILE A 65 12.09 -1.66 7.08
C ILE A 65 12.69 -0.84 5.94
N TYR A 66 13.94 -0.39 6.09
CA TYR A 66 14.62 0.35 5.02
C TYR A 66 14.81 -0.49 3.77
N LYS A 67 15.08 -1.79 3.90
CA LYS A 67 15.12 -2.70 2.74
C LYS A 67 13.77 -2.83 2.05
N TRP A 68 12.65 -2.76 2.78
CA TRP A 68 11.31 -2.77 2.17
C TRP A 68 11.04 -1.50 1.38
N PHE A 69 11.45 -0.35 1.93
CA PHE A 69 11.35 0.95 1.27
C PHE A 69 12.22 1.02 0.01
N ASP A 70 13.49 0.64 0.13
CA ASP A 70 14.44 0.59 -0.99
C ASP A 70 13.97 -0.31 -2.13
N ARG A 71 13.38 -1.47 -1.79
CA ARG A 71 12.92 -2.46 -2.78
C ARG A 71 11.46 -2.28 -3.20
N GLU A 72 10.73 -1.37 -2.57
CA GLU A 72 9.27 -1.26 -2.65
C GLU A 72 8.59 -2.64 -2.55
N ARG A 73 9.02 -3.45 -1.57
CA ARG A 73 8.59 -4.85 -1.43
C ARG A 73 8.32 -5.21 0.02
N ILE A 74 7.22 -5.90 0.25
CA ILE A 74 6.83 -6.41 1.57
C ILE A 74 6.24 -7.82 1.47
N SER A 75 6.51 -8.65 2.47
CA SER A 75 5.95 -10.00 2.55
C SER A 75 4.46 -9.96 2.91
N PRO A 76 3.60 -10.81 2.32
CA PRO A 76 2.17 -10.87 2.66
C PRO A 76 1.88 -11.08 4.15
N ASN A 77 2.71 -11.85 4.85
CA ASN A 77 2.58 -12.06 6.31
C ASN A 77 2.77 -10.76 7.10
N ARG A 78 3.60 -9.84 6.59
CA ARG A 78 3.83 -8.54 7.20
C ARG A 78 2.72 -7.56 6.87
N VAL A 79 2.15 -7.64 5.66
CA VAL A 79 0.98 -6.87 5.25
C VAL A 79 -0.20 -7.14 6.18
N ALA A 80 -0.51 -8.40 6.49
CA ALA A 80 -1.59 -8.75 7.40
C ALA A 80 -1.43 -8.07 8.77
N ARG A 81 -0.23 -8.11 9.35
CA ARG A 81 0.07 -7.45 10.63
C ARG A 81 -0.02 -5.92 10.55
N ILE A 82 0.29 -5.32 9.41
CA ILE A 82 0.20 -3.87 9.22
C ILE A 82 -1.24 -3.40 9.10
N ILE A 83 -2.09 -4.19 8.42
CA ILE A 83 -3.53 -3.93 8.33
C ILE A 83 -4.14 -3.97 9.73
N GLU A 84 -3.84 -5.02 10.49
CA GLU A 84 -4.29 -5.15 11.89
C GLU A 84 -3.90 -3.91 12.72
N LEU A 85 -2.66 -3.44 12.62
CA LEU A 85 -2.21 -2.21 13.30
C LEU A 85 -2.90 -0.94 12.80
N SER A 86 -3.32 -0.90 11.54
CA SER A 86 -4.05 0.23 10.94
C SER A 86 -5.51 0.26 11.38
N GLU A 87 -6.12 -0.90 11.63
CA GLU A 87 -7.47 -1.04 12.17
C GLU A 87 -7.51 -0.76 13.68
N GLU A 88 -6.45 -1.12 14.41
CA GLU A 88 -6.28 -0.85 15.84
C GLU A 88 -5.91 0.60 16.17
N THR A 89 -5.69 1.43 15.16
CA THR A 89 -5.36 2.85 15.33
C THR A 89 -6.42 3.54 16.19
N THR A 90 -5.97 4.18 17.27
CA THR A 90 -6.86 4.75 18.29
C THR A 90 -7.37 6.14 17.91
N GLU A 91 -6.56 6.91 17.17
CA GLU A 91 -6.89 8.26 16.72
C GLU A 91 -7.01 8.29 15.20
N TRP A 92 -8.25 8.43 14.72
CA TRP A 92 -8.56 8.50 13.30
C TRP A 92 -8.55 9.97 12.90
N PRO A 93 -7.51 10.48 12.22
CA PRO A 93 -7.58 11.82 11.65
C PRO A 93 -8.77 11.89 10.68
N GLU A 94 -9.35 13.08 10.53
CA GLU A 94 -10.54 13.26 9.68
C GLU A 94 -10.30 12.74 8.25
N GLY A 95 -11.16 11.84 7.78
CA GLY A 95 -11.01 11.18 6.47
C GLY A 95 -10.01 10.01 6.42
N PHE A 96 -9.54 9.52 7.57
CA PHE A 96 -8.70 8.32 7.64
C PHE A 96 -9.45 7.09 7.15
N VAL A 97 -8.80 6.34 6.25
CA VAL A 97 -9.27 5.04 5.77
C VAL A 97 -8.19 4.02 6.13
N PRO A 98 -8.51 2.99 6.93
CA PRO A 98 -7.58 1.94 7.27
C PRO A 98 -7.01 1.29 6.03
N LEU A 99 -5.75 0.88 6.13
CA LEU A 99 -5.07 0.18 5.06
C LEU A 99 -5.76 -1.16 4.78
N LYS A 100 -5.97 -1.46 3.52
CA LYS A 100 -6.49 -2.75 3.06
C LYS A 100 -5.40 -3.52 2.35
N ARG A 101 -5.62 -4.83 2.21
CA ARG A 101 -4.70 -5.71 1.48
C ARG A 101 -4.47 -5.25 0.04
N ASP A 102 -5.49 -4.69 -0.60
CA ASP A 102 -5.40 -4.17 -1.97
C ASP A 102 -4.42 -3.00 -2.11
N ASP A 103 -4.28 -2.16 -1.07
CA ASP A 103 -3.30 -1.07 -1.07
C ASP A 103 -1.85 -1.59 -1.15
N PHE A 104 -1.62 -2.82 -0.68
CA PHE A 104 -0.32 -3.47 -0.70
C PHE A 104 -0.04 -4.30 -1.96
N TRP A 105 -1.03 -4.48 -2.84
CA TRP A 105 -0.89 -5.28 -4.05
C TRP A 105 0.36 -4.93 -4.89
N PRO A 106 0.69 -3.64 -5.13
CA PRO A 106 1.90 -3.27 -5.88
C PRO A 106 3.22 -3.75 -5.23
N PHE A 107 3.22 -3.92 -3.91
CA PHE A 107 4.41 -4.20 -3.10
C PHE A 107 4.55 -5.68 -2.74
N MET A 108 3.51 -6.51 -2.91
CA MET A 108 3.53 -7.92 -2.50
C MET A 108 4.27 -8.87 -3.45
N GLY A 109 4.71 -8.39 -4.63
CA GLY A 109 5.37 -9.25 -5.62
C GLY A 109 4.34 -10.09 -6.35
N ASN A 110 4.11 -9.79 -7.62
CA ASN A 110 3.42 -10.73 -8.48
C ASN A 110 4.23 -12.03 -8.52
N ALA A 111 3.71 -13.06 -7.86
CA ALA A 111 3.87 -14.43 -8.27
C ALA A 111 2.97 -14.72 -9.47
N ASP A 112 2.91 -13.83 -10.46
CA ASP A 112 2.41 -14.13 -11.81
C ASP A 112 2.64 -12.95 -12.77
N SER A 113 3.67 -13.06 -13.60
CA SER A 113 3.84 -12.25 -14.81
C SER A 113 4.66 -13.04 -15.84
N ARG A 114 4.36 -14.33 -16.00
CA ARG A 114 4.88 -15.22 -17.05
C ARG A 114 3.92 -16.37 -17.30
N ALA A 115 2.70 -16.05 -17.74
CA ALA A 115 1.81 -17.02 -18.37
C ALA A 115 0.72 -16.34 -19.21
N ILE A 116 1.08 -15.51 -20.19
CA ILE A 116 0.32 -15.38 -21.46
C ILE A 116 1.32 -15.04 -22.57
#